data_AF-A0A1G3GJW1-F1
#
_entry.id   AF-A0A1G3GJW1-F1
#
_cell.length_a   1.000
_cell.length_b   1.000
_cell.length_c   1.000
_cell.angle_alpha   90.00
_cell.angle_beta   90.00
_cell.angle_gamma   90.00
#
_symmetry.space_group_name_H-M   'P 1'
#
loop_
_entity.id
_entity.type
_entity.pdbx_description
1 polymer ?
#
loop_
_entity_poly.entity_id
_entity_poly.type
_entity_poly.pdbx_seq_one_letter_code
_entity_poly.pdbx_strand_id
1 'polypeptide(L)' 'MALPKDKAPTTVVFLAKSGEQARLALANGRAAQTKADAVEWASMIEILRRGGEFAVVSSRDSLSFETAPLPDLACE' A
#
# COMPACT_ATOMS: atom_id res chain seq x y z
N MET A 1 5.12 16.75 31.25
CA MET A 1 4.23 15.60 30.97
C MET A 1 4.35 15.31 29.48
N ALA A 2 4.83 14.13 29.08
CA ALA A 2 4.94 13.78 27.66
C ALA A 2 3.66 13.08 27.20
N LEU A 3 3.10 13.51 26.07
CA LEU A 3 1.99 12.81 25.43
C LEU A 3 2.45 11.42 24.99
N PRO A 4 1.63 10.37 25.16
CA PRO A 4 1.97 9.04 24.66
C PRO A 4 2.14 9.11 23.14
N LYS A 5 3.24 8.53 22.65
CA LYS A 5 3.49 8.42 21.21
C LYS A 5 2.48 7.47 20.59
N ASP A 6 1.94 7.84 19.44
CA ASP A 6 1.11 6.95 18.64
C ASP A 6 1.84 5.65 18.31
N LYS A 7 1.07 4.54 18.31
CA LYS A 7 1.60 3.23 17.91
C LYS A 7 2.00 3.27 16.44
N ALA A 8 3.07 2.54 16.11
CA ALA A 8 3.46 2.35 14.72
C ALA A 8 2.33 1.66 13.94
N PRO A 9 2.04 2.07 12.70
CA PRO A 9 1.03 1.42 11.89
C PRO A 9 1.42 -0.03 11.62
N THR A 10 0.44 -0.93 11.75
CA THR A 10 0.59 -2.36 11.46
C THR A 10 0.04 -2.75 10.10
N THR A 11 -0.60 -1.81 9.40
CA THR A 11 -1.25 -2.03 8.11
C THR A 11 -1.07 -0.79 7.24
N VAL A 12 -0.88 -1.01 5.95
CA VAL A 12 -0.96 0.01 4.90
C VAL A 12 -2.00 -0.41 3.87
N VAL A 13 -2.74 0.56 3.33
CA VAL A 13 -3.77 0.35 2.32
C VAL A 13 -3.43 1.16 1.08
N PHE A 14 -3.36 0.50 -0.07
CA PHE A 14 -3.36 1.15 -1.38
C PHE A 14 -4.82 1.30 -1.81
N LEU A 15 -5.24 2.51 -2.10
CA LEU A 15 -6.61 2.87 -2.47
C LEU A 15 -6.60 3.55 -3.84
N ALA A 16 -7.09 2.85 -4.86
CA ALA A 16 -7.28 3.43 -6.18
C ALA A 16 -8.48 4.37 -6.20
N LYS A 17 -8.50 5.33 -7.13
CA LYS A 17 -9.64 6.24 -7.36
C LYS A 17 -10.97 5.51 -7.62
N SER A 18 -10.92 4.30 -8.18
CA SER A 18 -12.10 3.44 -8.39
C SER A 18 -12.74 2.92 -7.10
N GLY A 19 -12.03 3.02 -5.96
CA GLY A 19 -12.40 2.38 -4.70
C GLY A 19 -11.80 1.00 -4.51
N GLU A 20 -11.06 0.47 -5.49
CA GLU A 20 -10.28 -0.77 -5.33
C GLU A 20 -9.20 -0.60 -4.26
N GLN A 21 -9.00 -1.63 -3.44
CA GLN A 21 -8.10 -1.60 -2.30
C GLN A 21 -7.19 -2.81 -2.26
N ALA A 22 -5.97 -2.59 -1.79
CA ALA A 22 -5.04 -3.64 -1.38
C ALA A 22 -4.46 -3.32 0.00
N ARG A 23 -4.54 -4.27 0.92
CA ARG A 23 -4.21 -4.13 2.35
C ARG A 23 -3.03 -5.02 2.69
N LEU A 24 -1.94 -4.40 3.12
CA LEU A 24 -0.73 -5.12 3.45
C LEU A 24 -0.42 -4.97 4.94
N ALA A 25 -0.18 -6.11 5.59
CA ALA A 25 0.34 -6.13 6.94
C ALA A 25 1.80 -5.66 6.94
N LEU A 26 2.14 -4.80 7.91
CA LEU A 26 3.48 -4.29 8.13
C LEU A 26 4.14 -5.05 9.28
N ALA A 27 5.35 -5.53 9.03
CA ALA A 27 6.27 -6.01 10.05
C ALA A 27 7.48 -5.07 10.07
N ASN A 28 7.76 -4.45 11.23
CA ASN A 28 8.84 -3.46 11.37
C ASN A 28 8.78 -2.33 10.33
N GLY A 29 7.58 -1.85 10.01
CA GLY A 29 7.35 -0.78 9.03
C GLY A 29 7.50 -1.20 7.56
N ARG A 30 7.50 -2.50 7.26
CA ARG A 30 7.65 -3.02 5.88
C ARG A 30 6.60 -4.09 5.59
N ALA A 31 6.02 -4.07 4.40
CA ALA A 31 5.28 -5.19 3.85
C ALA A 31 6.26 -6.09 3.07
N ALA A 32 6.28 -7.38 3.36
CA ALA A 32 7.12 -8.35 2.65
C ALA A 32 6.23 -9.25 1.78
N GLN A 33 6.55 -9.36 0.48
CA GLN A 33 5.78 -10.17 -0.47
C GLN A 33 5.52 -11.60 0.03
N THR A 34 6.55 -12.25 0.56
CA THR A 34 6.47 -13.64 1.05
C THR A 34 5.58 -13.83 2.28
N LYS A 35 5.18 -12.74 2.93
CA LYS A 35 4.32 -12.74 4.11
C LYS A 35 2.98 -12.03 3.88
N ALA A 36 2.81 -11.38 2.74
CA ALA A 36 1.57 -10.74 2.37
C ALA A 36 0.56 -11.80 1.91
N ASP A 37 -0.73 -11.49 2.06
CA ASP A 37 -1.75 -12.25 1.38
C ASP A 37 -1.55 -12.14 -0.14
N ALA A 38 -1.62 -13.27 -0.86
CA ALA A 38 -1.30 -13.32 -2.28
C ALA A 38 -2.30 -12.51 -3.13
N VAL A 39 -3.57 -12.46 -2.73
CA VAL A 39 -4.62 -11.68 -3.42
C VAL A 39 -4.38 -10.21 -3.19
N GLU A 40 -4.17 -9.78 -1.93
CA GLU A 40 -3.90 -8.39 -1.61
C GLU A 40 -2.59 -7.89 -2.25
N TRP A 41 -1.57 -8.75 -2.32
CA TRP A 41 -0.32 -8.42 -3.01
C TRP A 41 -0.53 -8.24 -4.51
N ALA A 42 -1.27 -9.14 -5.15
CA ALA A 42 -1.60 -9.02 -6.57
C ALA A 42 -2.44 -7.76 -6.85
N SER A 43 -3.43 -7.46 -6.00
CA SER A 43 -4.22 -6.23 -6.11
C SER A 43 -3.36 -4.97 -5.97
N MET A 44 -2.38 -4.94 -5.06
CA MET A 44 -1.43 -3.82 -4.97
C MET A 44 -0.67 -3.65 -6.29
N ILE A 45 -0.14 -4.75 -6.85
CA ILE A 45 0.60 -4.70 -8.12
C ILE A 45 -0.29 -4.19 -9.24
N GLU A 46 -1.55 -4.61 -9.33
CA GLU A 46 -2.49 -4.15 -10.35
C GLU A 46 -2.82 -2.66 -10.21
N ILE A 47 -3.04 -2.15 -8.99
CA ILE A 47 -3.24 -0.73 -8.72
C ILE A 47 -2.02 0.07 -9.22
N LEU A 48 -0.81 -0.38 -8.89
CA LEU A 48 0.43 0.28 -9.30
C LEU A 48 0.67 0.19 -10.81
N ARG A 49 0.43 -0.98 -11.42
CA ARG A 49 0.60 -1.22 -12.86
C ARG A 49 -0.36 -0.37 -13.67
N ARG A 50 -1.62 -0.30 -13.28
CA ARG A 50 -2.63 0.56 -13.93
C ARG A 50 -2.21 2.03 -13.88
N GLY A 51 -1.53 2.44 -12.82
CA GLY A 51 -1.19 3.82 -12.56
C GLY A 51 -2.45 4.68 -12.37
N GLY A 52 -2.33 5.97 -12.68
CA GLY A 52 -3.35 6.97 -12.40
C GLY A 52 -3.27 7.48 -10.97
N GLU A 53 -4.42 7.89 -10.43
CA GLU A 53 -4.51 8.45 -9.08
C GLU A 53 -4.84 7.35 -8.06
N PHE A 54 -3.95 7.20 -7.07
CA PHE A 54 -4.16 6.31 -5.93
C PHE A 54 -3.51 6.88 -4.67
N ALA A 55 -3.99 6.44 -3.51
CA ALA A 55 -3.45 6.82 -2.22
C ALA A 55 -2.86 5.63 -1.49
N VAL A 56 -1.81 5.88 -0.70
CA VAL A 56 -1.22 4.94 0.25
C VAL A 56 -1.54 5.47 1.64
N VAL A 57 -2.33 4.70 2.39
CA VAL A 57 -2.95 5.13 3.64
C VAL A 57 -2.50 4.22 4.78
N SER A 58 -2.10 4.82 5.89
CA SER A 58 -1.85 4.13 7.15
C SER A 58 -2.70 4.78 8.25
N SER A 59 -2.72 4.20 9.45
CA SER A 59 -3.38 4.82 10.60
C SER A 59 -2.76 6.16 11.03
N ARG A 60 -1.57 6.50 10.53
CA ARG A 60 -0.81 7.68 10.95
C ARG A 60 -0.74 8.77 9.88
N ASP A 61 -0.75 8.40 8.61
CA ASP A 61 -0.51 9.31 7.50
C ASP A 61 -1.10 8.76 6.19
N SER A 62 -1.27 9.63 5.20
CA SER A 62 -1.74 9.29 3.86
C SER A 62 -0.96 10.06 2.80
N LEU A 63 -0.50 9.34 1.77
CA LEU A 63 0.22 9.91 0.63
C LEU A 63 -0.57 9.63 -0.65
N SER A 64 -0.80 10.65 -1.46
CA SER A 64 -1.46 10.51 -2.77
C SER A 64 -0.43 10.54 -3.89
N PHE A 65 -0.65 9.73 -4.91
CA PHE A 65 0.19 9.60 -6.09
C PHE A 65 -0.66 9.79 -7.34
N GLU A 66 -0.08 10.46 -8.34
CA GLU A 66 -0.58 10.46 -9.72
C GLU A 66 0.56 9.97 -10.60
N THR A 67 0.39 8.79 -11.20
CA THR A 67 1.44 8.16 -12.01
C THR A 67 0.93 7.79 -13.38
N ALA A 68 1.81 7.75 -14.38
CA ALA A 68 1.52 7.02 -15.60
C ALA A 68 1.42 5.51 -15.31
N PRO A 69 0.77 4.71 -16.18
CA PRO A 69 0.80 3.25 -16.08
C PRO A 69 2.24 2.74 -16.06
N LEU A 70 2.55 1.80 -15.18
CA LEU A 70 3.88 1.21 -15.09
C LEU A 70 4.02 0.07 -16.12
N PRO A 71 5.21 -0.12 -16.71
CA PRO A 71 5.50 -1.33 -17.48
C PRO A 71 5.36 -2.58 -16.59
N ASP A 72 5.33 -3.77 -17.19
CA ASP A 72 5.16 -5.00 -16.43
C ASP A 72 6.21 -5.12 -15.29
N LEU A 73 5.73 -5.22 -14.05
CA LEU A 73 6.55 -5.25 -12.84
C LEU A 73 6.88 -6.67 -12.38
N ALA A 74 6.44 -7.70 -13.11
CA ALA A 74 6.83 -9.07 -12.80
C ALA A 74 8.33 -9.23 -13.10
N CYS A 75 9.10 -9.65 -12.09
CA CYS A 75 10.45 -10.16 -12.32
C CYS A 75 10.36 -11.58 -12.87
N GLU A 76 11.11 -11.87 -13.95
CA GLU A 76 11.37 -13.23 -14.45
C GLU A 76 12.15 -14.08 -13.44
#